data_AF-A0A964BX13-F1
#
_entry.id   AF-A0A964BX13-F1
#
_cell.length_a   1.000
_cell.length_b   1.000
_cell.length_c   1.000
_cell.angle_alpha   90.00
_cell.angle_beta   90.00
_cell.angle_gamma   90.00
#
_symmetry.space_group_name_H-M   'P 1'
#
loop_
_entity.id
_entity.type
_entity.pdbx_description
1 polymer ?
#
loop_
_entity_poly.entity_id
_entity_poly.type
_entity_poly.pdbx_seq_one_letter_code
_entity_poly.pdbx_strand_id
1 'polypeptide(L)' 'MSLDSEIIKAIQDAIKEEDQSDSVAKRLIAWIEAMSNSELSNTDNSNHLDSIYNVIDITKIQE' A
#
# COMPACT_ATOMS: atom_id res chain seq x y z
N MET A 1 -9.56 -9.62 9.96
CA MET A 1 -8.27 -9.43 10.65
C MET A 1 -7.81 -8.03 10.35
N SER A 2 -7.54 -7.28 11.42
CA SER A 2 -6.84 -6.00 11.34
C SER A 2 -5.35 -6.29 11.20
N LEU A 3 -4.64 -5.47 10.43
CA LEU A 3 -3.20 -5.61 10.26
C LEU A 3 -2.46 -5.38 11.59
N ASP A 4 -1.34 -6.08 11.79
CA ASP A 4 -0.47 -5.84 12.94
C ASP A 4 0.08 -4.40 12.92
N SER A 5 0.12 -3.77 14.10
CA SER A 5 0.64 -2.40 14.27
C SER A 5 2.09 -2.22 13.84
N GLU A 6 2.94 -3.25 13.98
CA GLU A 6 4.33 -3.21 13.51
C GLU A 6 4.40 -3.18 11.98
N ILE A 7 3.49 -3.89 11.29
CA ILE A 7 3.40 -3.88 9.83
C ILE A 7 2.92 -2.51 9.34
N ILE A 8 1.88 -1.96 9.97
CA ILE A 8 1.39 -0.60 9.65
C ILE A 8 2.52 0.42 9.79
N LYS A 9 3.28 0.33 10.89
CA LYS A 9 4.39 1.25 11.15
C LYS A 9 5.51 1.07 10.13
N ALA A 10 5.89 -0.16 9.80
CA ALA A 10 6.91 -0.43 8.78
C ALA A 10 6.53 0.14 7.41
N ILE A 11 5.26 0.06 7.02
CA ILE A 11 4.76 0.67 5.78
C ILE A 11 4.86 2.19 5.85
N GLN A 12 4.43 2.80 6.96
CA GLN A 12 4.49 4.26 7.13
C GLN A 12 5.92 4.79 7.13
N ASP A 13 6.84 4.10 7.81
CA ASP A 13 8.25 4.48 7.88
C ASP A 13 8.90 4.40 6.49
N ALA A 14 8.64 3.33 5.72
CA ALA A 14 9.15 3.19 4.34
C ALA A 14 8.59 4.25 3.39
N ILE A 15 7.28 4.53 3.44
CA ILE A 15 6.66 5.59 2.63
C ILE A 15 7.26 6.96 2.97
N LYS A 16 7.56 7.21 4.24
CA LYS A 16 8.19 8.45 4.67
C LYS A 16 9.66 8.56 4.26
N GLU A 17 10.40 7.45 4.32
CA GLU A 17 11.80 7.38 3.87
C GLU A 17 11.93 7.74 2.38
N GLU A 18 10.97 7.27 1.57
CA GLU A 18 10.85 7.55 0.14
C GLU A 18 10.19 8.91 -0.18
N ASP A 19 9.94 9.76 0.83
CA ASP A 19 9.23 11.03 0.75
C ASP A 19 7.88 10.94 -0.01
N GLN A 20 7.22 9.80 0.09
CA GLN A 20 5.93 9.53 -0.55
C GLN A 20 4.77 10.11 0.26
N SER A 21 3.64 10.30 -0.39
CA SER A 21 2.42 10.77 0.28
C SER A 21 1.88 9.71 1.25
N ASP A 22 1.38 10.14 2.43
CA ASP A 22 0.61 9.30 3.36
C ASP A 22 -0.56 8.54 2.69
N SER A 23 -1.06 9.06 1.56
CA SER A 23 -2.11 8.41 0.77
C SER A 23 -1.65 7.09 0.13
N VAL A 24 -0.34 6.90 -0.08
CA VAL A 24 0.26 5.63 -0.52
C VAL A 24 0.20 4.61 0.62
N ALA A 25 0.65 4.99 1.82
CA ALA A 25 0.62 4.12 3.00
C ALA A 25 -0.81 3.64 3.30
N LYS A 26 -1.80 4.55 3.26
CA LYS A 26 -3.22 4.21 3.48
C LYS A 26 -3.73 3.18 2.47
N ARG A 27 -3.38 3.32 1.19
CA ARG A 27 -3.81 2.38 0.14
C ARG A 27 -3.12 1.02 0.25
N LEU A 28 -1.83 1.00 0.60
CA LEU A 28 -1.09 -0.23 0.85
C LEU A 28 -1.68 -1.02 2.03
N ILE A 29 -1.95 -0.34 3.16
CA ILE A 29 -2.57 -0.98 4.32
C ILE A 29 -3.94 -1.57 3.95
N ALA A 30 -4.79 -0.79 3.28
CA ALA A 30 -6.12 -1.25 2.86
C ALA A 30 -6.05 -2.47 1.92
N TRP A 31 -5.07 -2.52 1.01
CA TRP A 31 -4.88 -3.66 0.13
C TRP A 31 -4.42 -4.91 0.88
N ILE A 32 -3.46 -4.79 1.80
CA ILE A 32 -2.97 -5.93 2.59
C ILE A 32 -4.06 -6.44 3.54
N GLU A 33 -4.87 -5.55 4.11
CA GLU A 33 -6.05 -5.94 4.90
C GLU A 33 -7.08 -6.67 4.05
N ALA A 34 -7.33 -6.23 2.80
CA ALA A 34 -8.25 -6.91 1.89
C ALA A 34 -7.73 -8.32 1.50
N MET A 35 -6.43 -8.45 1.20
CA MET A 35 -5.79 -9.75 0.93
C MET A 35 -5.81 -10.69 2.13
N SER A 36 -5.67 -10.16 3.35
CA SER A 36 -5.66 -10.99 4.56
C SER A 36 -7.06 -11.49 4.95
N ASN A 37 -8.12 -10.89 4.39
CA ASN A 37 -9.52 -11.19 4.72
C ASN A 37 -10.27 -11.93 3.60
N SER A 38 -9.67 -12.07 2.42
CA SER A 38 -10.31 -12.73 1.27
C SER A 38 -9.27 -13.22 0.27
N GLU A 39 -9.55 -14.34 -0.40
CA GLU A 39 -8.90 -14.63 -1.68
C GLU A 39 -9.39 -13.57 -2.68
N LEU A 40 -8.62 -12.51 -2.86
CA LEU A 40 -8.91 -11.50 -3.86
C LEU A 40 -8.93 -12.16 -5.24
N SER A 41 -9.96 -11.88 -6.03
CA SER A 41 -9.94 -12.26 -7.43
C SER A 41 -8.80 -11.52 -8.13
N ASN A 42 -8.29 -12.07 -9.23
CA ASN A 42 -7.24 -11.40 -10.03
C ASN A 42 -7.66 -9.97 -10.43
N THR A 43 -8.94 -9.74 -10.68
CA THR A 43 -9.51 -8.42 -11.01
C THR A 43 -9.41 -7.44 -9.83
N ASP A 44 -9.73 -7.90 -8.61
CA ASP A 44 -9.67 -7.05 -7.42
C ASP A 44 -8.22 -6.68 -7.09
N ASN A 45 -7.29 -7.63 -7.27
CA ASN A 45 -5.86 -7.36 -7.14
C ASN A 45 -5.37 -6.32 -8.17
N SER A 46 -5.76 -6.44 -9.44
CA SER A 46 -5.41 -5.44 -10.47
C SER A 46 -5.94 -4.05 -10.11
N ASN A 47 -7.19 -3.94 -9.67
CA ASN A 47 -7.78 -2.65 -9.28
C ASN A 47 -7.05 -2.02 -8.07
N HIS A 48 -6.63 -2.83 -7.11
CA HIS A 48 -5.85 -2.35 -5.97
C HIS A 48 -4.46 -1.87 -6.38
N LEU A 49 -3.77 -2.60 -7.24
CA LEU A 49 -2.46 -2.20 -7.77
C LEU A 49 -2.55 -0.91 -8.58
N ASP A 50 -3.56 -0.75 -9.45
CA ASP A 50 -3.78 0.49 -10.20
C ASP A 50 -4.05 1.66 -9.25
N SER A 51 -4.84 1.46 -8.20
CA SER A 51 -5.10 2.50 -7.19
C SER A 51 -3.85 2.93 -6.44
N ILE A 52 -2.96 1.99 -6.11
CA ILE A 52 -1.67 2.26 -5.48
C ILE A 52 -0.75 3.00 -6.46
N TYR A 53 -0.64 2.52 -7.69
CA TYR A 53 0.22 3.11 -8.72
C TYR A 53 -0.13 4.58 -9.00
N ASN A 54 -1.43 4.90 -9.03
CA ASN A 54 -1.90 6.27 -9.29
C ASN A 54 -1.51 7.31 -8.23
N VAL A 55 -1.01 6.89 -7.07
CA VAL A 55 -0.62 7.81 -6.00
C VAL A 55 0.82 7.71 -5.57
N ILE A 56 1.54 6.73 -6.10
CA ILE A 56 2.97 6.66 -5.97
C ILE A 56 3.57 7.75 -6.86
N ASP A 57 4.44 8.56 -6.27
CA ASP A 57 5.30 9.44 -7.03
C ASP A 57 6.50 8.62 -7.54
N ILE A 58 6.39 8.15 -8.77
CA ILE A 58 7.41 7.31 -9.42
C ILE A 58 8.77 8.01 -9.57
N THR A 59 8.83 9.34 -9.46
CA THR A 59 10.09 10.08 -9.58
C THR A 59 10.99 9.95 -8.37
N LYS A 60 10.44 9.54 -7.22
CA LYS A 60 11.20 9.37 -5.97
C LYS A 60 11.71 7.95 -5.75
N ILE A 61 11.34 7.00 -6.63
CA ILE A 61 11.73 5.58 -6.53
C ILE A 61 13.07 5.30 -7.25
N GLN A 62 13.67 6.31 -7.90
CA GLN A 62 14.84 6.13 -8.79
C GLN A 62 16.20 6.62 -8.23
N GLU A 63 16.37 6.77 -6.92
CA GLU A 63 17.69 7.06 -6.32
C GLU A 63 18.50 5.81 -5.95
#